data_AF-A0AAU8MWW4-F1
#
_entry.id   AF-A0AAU8MWW4-F1
#
_cell.length_a   1.000
_cell.length_b   1.000
_cell.length_c   1.000
_cell.angle_alpha   90.00
_cell.angle_beta   90.00
_cell.angle_gamma   90.00
#
_symmetry.space_group_name_H-M   'P 1'
#
loop_
_entity.id
_entity.type
_entity.pdbx_description
1 polymer ?
#
loop_
_entity_poly.entity_id
_entity_poly.type
_entity_poly.pdbx_seq_one_letter_code
_entity_poly.pdbx_strand_id
1 'polypeptide(L)'
;MSLKPSPAPAPAADTSHRRRRAPAIAAALALACAGLTAPAAAQDRATLSSFAPAVYADGLQRQYLVKNGRIYLRTEPNWNDWQNISAAFNGSRLVGSGEITAFDAERYNDGLLRQFLTRGGRVYRRIQAGTDTWQAWENIDSAFSGTGDGRIASFSVAVYGDGLQRQFLVRGGSLYRRTQTAAGGWPAWEDISSVVHGACGSESPITSFHSALYQDGKLRQFVVCGNQVLRRTEPNWNTWENISGLFAGVGRSPNPRVDEPIHKRVMVIEYNPTIEYRLNGQRIDQPLNQAMGWRDPRVLEQQYIEFIEQASDQVVQYTIAEHLRLDAFPPRTRNPVYTDERYQRCLADEPDSCPREEDFDYVAALRDYGVCERANRYEIDELWLWGGPYFGYWEANMTGPGAFDTNGDPIPHTLTGCNVKLNIMGFNYEREPERMLEDMGHRVEGTMQHRFADQWRNTYGPPPASMPGPNPLERFTMRGFDVGTAACGNIHGSLNAPTFDPVNNWWGYDYTNPHRETNTCDDWERYPDLTGATTTNDCSKWGGPRCSFPDGHAAADRGWHLYWLGKIPNFVGSYGGVHNDWWWYVLDWDAAVATPPGR
;
A
#
# COMPACT_ATOMS: atom_id res chain seq x y z
N MET A 1 -74.92 -1.00 38.11
CA MET A 1 -75.48 0.21 38.78
C MET A 1 -74.43 1.30 38.61
N SER A 2 -74.57 2.17 37.60
CA SER A 2 -75.30 3.47 37.64
C SER A 2 -74.72 4.41 38.71
N LEU A 3 -74.31 5.67 38.48
CA LEU A 3 -74.57 6.64 37.41
C LEU A 3 -73.54 7.81 37.47
N LYS A 4 -73.35 8.44 36.28
CA LYS A 4 -72.84 9.78 35.89
C LYS A 4 -73.48 10.98 36.68
N PRO A 5 -73.22 12.31 36.43
CA PRO A 5 -72.67 13.00 35.23
C PRO A 5 -71.78 14.29 35.41
N SER A 6 -71.32 14.82 34.25
CA SER A 6 -70.72 16.13 33.82
C SER A 6 -71.46 17.41 34.30
N PRO A 7 -71.14 18.71 33.93
CA PRO A 7 -70.32 19.26 32.80
C PRO A 7 -69.51 20.60 33.02
N ALA A 8 -68.87 21.10 31.95
CA ALA A 8 -68.16 22.40 31.76
C ALA A 8 -69.12 23.64 31.75
N PRO A 9 -68.76 24.97 31.58
CA PRO A 9 -67.68 25.59 30.74
C PRO A 9 -67.01 26.93 31.26
N ALA A 10 -66.18 27.57 30.39
CA ALA A 10 -65.36 28.81 30.51
C ALA A 10 -66.17 30.16 30.61
N PRO A 11 -65.64 31.43 30.48
CA PRO A 11 -64.30 31.98 30.17
C PRO A 11 -63.87 33.34 30.86
N ALA A 12 -62.75 33.93 30.39
CA ALA A 12 -62.41 35.38 30.25
C ALA A 12 -61.52 36.15 31.29
N ALA A 13 -60.31 36.50 30.80
CA ALA A 13 -59.60 37.80 30.78
C ALA A 13 -59.77 38.85 31.92
N ASP A 14 -58.66 39.38 32.49
CA ASP A 14 -57.90 40.53 31.94
C ASP A 14 -56.96 41.23 32.97
N THR A 15 -55.81 41.71 32.48
CA THR A 15 -54.90 42.79 32.93
C THR A 15 -54.38 42.92 34.39
N SER A 16 -53.05 42.96 34.56
CA SER A 16 -52.29 44.23 34.49
C SER A 16 -50.79 44.11 34.83
N HIS A 17 -49.99 44.72 33.93
CA HIS A 17 -48.65 45.31 34.04
C HIS A 17 -47.79 45.16 35.33
N ARG A 18 -46.51 44.76 35.16
CA ARG A 18 -45.35 45.68 34.98
C ARG A 18 -44.02 44.93 34.78
N ARG A 19 -43.24 45.51 33.85
CA ARG A 19 -41.91 45.16 33.35
C ARG A 19 -40.83 45.08 34.44
N ARG A 20 -39.88 44.13 34.30
CA ARG A 20 -38.42 44.39 34.14
C ARG A 20 -37.59 43.10 33.90
N ARG A 21 -37.08 42.98 32.67
CA ARG A 21 -35.73 42.56 32.23
C ARG A 21 -35.11 41.24 32.74
N ALA A 22 -34.97 40.26 31.83
CA ALA A 22 -33.74 39.48 31.57
C ALA A 22 -33.91 38.72 30.22
N PRO A 23 -32.83 38.41 29.48
CA PRO A 23 -32.87 38.30 28.03
C PRO A 23 -33.37 36.94 27.51
N ALA A 24 -34.05 37.00 26.37
CA ALA A 24 -34.36 35.85 25.54
C ALA A 24 -33.07 35.25 24.96
N ILE A 25 -32.81 33.97 25.27
CA ILE A 25 -32.06 33.10 24.36
C ILE A 25 -33.13 32.27 23.67
N ALA A 26 -33.53 32.74 22.49
CA ALA A 26 -34.31 31.94 21.57
C ALA A 26 -33.46 30.75 21.16
N ALA A 27 -33.97 29.55 21.41
CA ALA A 27 -33.48 28.32 20.82
C ALA A 27 -33.68 28.42 19.30
N ALA A 28 -32.66 28.91 18.60
CA ALA A 28 -32.52 28.70 17.18
C ALA A 28 -32.18 27.21 16.99
N LEU A 29 -33.15 26.43 16.50
CA LEU A 29 -32.84 25.25 15.70
C LEU A 29 -32.09 25.73 14.46
N ALA A 30 -30.78 25.92 14.60
CA ALA A 30 -29.88 25.83 13.47
C ALA A 30 -29.77 24.35 13.15
N LEU A 31 -30.50 23.92 12.12
CA LEU A 31 -30.08 22.80 11.29
C LEU A 31 -28.67 23.17 10.80
N ALA A 32 -27.65 22.82 11.56
CA ALA A 32 -26.31 22.72 11.05
C ALA A 32 -26.34 21.51 10.11
N CYS A 33 -26.76 21.75 8.86
CA CYS A 33 -26.12 21.09 7.74
C CYS A 33 -24.65 21.50 7.80
N ALA A 34 -23.90 20.85 8.70
CA ALA A 34 -22.50 20.64 8.50
C ALA A 34 -22.44 19.83 7.21
N GLY A 35 -22.25 20.54 6.10
CA GLY A 35 -21.75 19.96 4.88
C GLY A 35 -20.41 19.33 5.24
N LEU A 36 -20.45 18.07 5.66
CA LEU A 36 -19.41 17.12 5.33
C LEU A 36 -19.51 16.93 3.83
N THR A 37 -19.03 17.92 3.07
CA THR A 37 -18.36 17.58 1.83
C THR A 37 -17.26 16.65 2.29
N ALA A 38 -17.44 15.34 2.09
CA ALA A 38 -16.32 14.42 2.04
C ALA A 38 -15.26 15.15 1.21
N PRO A 39 -14.02 15.31 1.70
CA PRO A 39 -13.01 15.92 0.85
C PRO A 39 -13.01 15.09 -0.42
N ALA A 40 -13.16 15.76 -1.56
CA ALA A 40 -13.14 15.17 -2.89
C ALA A 40 -11.79 14.46 -3.23
N ALA A 41 -10.98 14.15 -2.21
CA ALA A 41 -9.67 13.54 -2.24
C ALA A 41 -9.70 12.01 -2.20
N ALA A 42 -10.87 11.36 -1.99
CA ALA A 42 -10.93 9.90 -1.90
C ALA A 42 -11.01 9.18 -3.27
N GLN A 43 -11.30 9.90 -4.36
CA GLN A 43 -11.68 9.30 -5.65
C GLN A 43 -10.61 9.29 -6.74
N ASP A 44 -9.44 9.90 -6.53
CA ASP A 44 -8.35 9.85 -7.51
C ASP A 44 -7.04 9.45 -6.81
N ARG A 45 -7.00 8.18 -6.37
CA ARG A 45 -5.86 7.57 -5.66
C ARG A 45 -4.70 7.22 -6.58
N ALA A 46 -4.92 7.25 -7.89
CA ALA A 46 -3.87 7.02 -8.85
C ALA A 46 -3.07 8.31 -9.06
N THR A 47 -1.80 8.33 -8.65
CA THR A 47 -0.92 9.49 -8.79
C THR A 47 0.06 9.28 -9.94
N LEU A 48 -0.22 9.88 -11.09
CA LEU A 48 0.75 10.01 -12.17
C LEU A 48 1.71 11.14 -11.84
N SER A 49 2.98 10.83 -11.58
CA SER A 49 3.96 11.80 -11.11
C SER A 49 5.00 12.19 -12.16
N SER A 50 5.34 11.29 -13.09
CA SER A 50 6.37 11.55 -14.11
C SER A 50 6.15 10.82 -15.43
N PHE A 51 6.55 11.46 -16.53
CA PHE A 51 6.65 10.83 -17.85
C PHE A 51 7.92 11.28 -18.57
N ALA A 52 8.76 10.33 -19.00
CA ALA A 52 10.04 10.59 -19.64
C ALA A 52 10.30 9.63 -20.82
N PRO A 53 10.38 10.12 -22.07
CA PRO A 53 10.94 9.35 -23.19
C PRO A 53 12.47 9.37 -23.21
N ALA A 54 13.08 8.33 -23.77
CA ALA A 54 14.52 8.25 -24.04
C ALA A 54 14.76 7.54 -25.37
N VAL A 55 15.79 7.94 -26.11
CA VAL A 55 16.25 7.23 -27.33
C VAL A 55 17.57 6.53 -27.02
N TYR A 56 17.59 5.22 -27.22
CA TYR A 56 18.75 4.39 -26.87
C TYR A 56 19.67 4.16 -28.08
N ALA A 57 20.81 3.51 -27.84
CA ALA A 57 21.83 3.26 -28.86
C ALA A 57 21.37 2.34 -30.01
N ASP A 58 20.35 1.51 -29.76
CA ASP A 58 19.69 0.69 -30.79
C ASP A 58 18.74 1.51 -31.69
N GLY A 59 18.62 2.81 -31.43
CA GLY A 59 17.69 3.71 -32.11
C GLY A 59 16.28 3.66 -31.53
N LEU A 60 15.89 2.60 -30.81
CA LEU A 60 14.52 2.44 -30.36
C LEU A 60 14.18 3.41 -29.23
N GLN A 61 12.98 3.97 -29.31
CA GLN A 61 12.47 4.81 -28.24
C GLN A 61 11.94 3.96 -27.07
N ARG A 62 12.29 4.38 -25.86
CA ARG A 62 11.74 3.89 -24.59
C ARG A 62 10.97 5.00 -23.91
N GLN A 63 9.93 4.66 -23.18
CA GLN A 63 9.14 5.61 -22.40
C GLN A 63 8.94 5.09 -21.00
N TYR A 64 9.19 5.96 -20.04
CA TYR A 64 9.06 5.73 -18.62
C TYR A 64 7.87 6.52 -18.08
N LEU A 65 6.99 5.85 -17.36
CA LEU A 65 5.90 6.46 -16.62
C LEU A 65 6.08 6.14 -15.14
N VAL A 66 5.99 7.15 -14.29
CA VAL A 66 5.84 6.93 -12.85
C VAL A 66 4.39 7.15 -12.46
N LYS A 67 3.74 6.10 -11.98
CA LYS A 67 2.34 6.09 -11.52
C LYS A 67 2.26 5.28 -10.23
N ASN A 68 1.65 5.82 -9.19
CA ASN A 68 1.49 5.14 -7.88
C ASN A 68 2.82 4.67 -7.30
N GLY A 69 3.85 5.52 -7.34
CA GLY A 69 5.20 5.17 -6.85
C GLY A 69 5.93 4.08 -7.66
N ARG A 70 5.36 3.60 -8.77
CA ARG A 70 5.93 2.55 -9.63
C ARG A 70 6.44 3.10 -10.95
N ILE A 71 7.51 2.51 -11.44
CA ILE A 71 8.09 2.82 -12.75
C ILE A 71 7.59 1.79 -13.76
N TYR A 72 6.91 2.26 -14.79
CA TYR A 72 6.49 1.47 -15.94
C TYR A 72 7.33 1.84 -17.16
N LEU A 73 7.72 0.83 -17.94
CA LEU A 73 8.48 0.96 -19.17
C LEU A 73 7.71 0.36 -20.35
N ARG A 74 7.71 1.07 -21.47
CA ARG A 74 7.38 0.51 -22.79
C ARG A 74 8.45 0.85 -23.81
N THR A 75 8.62 -0.01 -24.81
CA THR A 75 9.66 0.12 -25.84
C THR A 75 9.03 0.03 -27.23
N GLU A 76 9.46 0.90 -28.13
CA GLU A 76 9.11 0.85 -29.55
C GLU A 76 9.44 -0.53 -30.16
N PRO A 77 8.57 -1.11 -31.03
CA PRO A 77 7.28 -0.60 -31.52
C PRO A 77 6.06 -0.93 -30.63
N ASN A 78 6.26 -1.58 -29.48
CA ASN A 78 5.20 -2.13 -28.64
C ASN A 78 4.63 -1.07 -27.68
N TRP A 79 3.87 -0.11 -28.22
CA TRP A 79 3.37 1.02 -27.44
C TRP A 79 2.26 0.70 -26.43
N ASN A 80 1.65 -0.48 -26.52
CA ASN A 80 0.56 -0.89 -25.62
C ASN A 80 1.04 -1.77 -24.46
N ASP A 81 2.29 -2.24 -24.47
CA ASP A 81 2.84 -3.13 -23.47
C ASP A 81 3.67 -2.34 -22.44
N TRP A 82 3.07 -2.11 -21.27
CA TRP A 82 3.72 -1.43 -20.15
C TRP A 82 4.17 -2.46 -19.11
N GLN A 83 5.47 -2.50 -18.86
CA GLN A 83 6.10 -3.41 -17.92
C GLN A 83 6.46 -2.66 -16.64
N ASN A 84 6.00 -3.13 -15.48
CA ASN A 84 6.46 -2.61 -14.19
C ASN A 84 7.92 -3.03 -13.96
N ILE A 85 8.82 -2.07 -13.89
CA ILE A 85 10.26 -2.30 -13.72
C ILE A 85 10.76 -1.88 -12.33
N SER A 86 9.87 -1.51 -11.41
CA SER A 86 10.21 -0.95 -10.09
C SER A 86 11.18 -1.81 -9.28
N ALA A 87 11.05 -3.14 -9.36
CA ALA A 87 11.92 -4.09 -8.67
C ALA A 87 13.41 -3.91 -9.03
N ALA A 88 13.73 -3.49 -10.25
CA ALA A 88 15.12 -3.24 -10.69
C ALA A 88 15.77 -2.00 -10.04
N PHE A 89 14.97 -1.20 -9.32
CA PHE A 89 15.38 0.05 -8.67
C PHE A 89 15.23 -0.01 -7.14
N ASN A 90 14.58 -1.05 -6.63
CA ASN A 90 14.44 -1.33 -5.20
C ASN A 90 15.62 -2.18 -4.70
N GLY A 91 15.97 -2.07 -3.41
CA GLY A 91 16.95 -2.95 -2.76
C GLY A 91 18.42 -2.50 -2.75
N SER A 92 18.80 -1.38 -3.39
CA SER A 92 20.14 -0.82 -3.19
C SER A 92 20.20 0.00 -1.90
N ARG A 93 21.13 -0.33 -0.99
CA ARG A 93 21.41 0.51 0.20
C ARG A 93 21.86 1.94 -0.15
N LEU A 94 22.27 2.18 -1.40
CA LEU A 94 22.73 3.48 -1.90
C LEU A 94 21.59 4.37 -2.42
N VAL A 95 20.42 3.79 -2.69
CA VAL A 95 19.19 4.52 -2.99
C VAL A 95 18.42 4.63 -1.68
N GLY A 96 18.03 5.84 -1.32
CA GLY A 96 17.29 6.11 -0.09
C GLY A 96 15.91 5.45 -0.08
N SER A 97 15.22 5.53 1.05
CA SER A 97 13.81 5.19 1.15
C SER A 97 12.92 6.33 0.62
N GLY A 98 11.63 6.04 0.46
CA GLY A 98 10.65 7.02 0.00
C GLY A 98 9.93 6.62 -1.28
N GLU A 99 8.85 7.34 -1.58
CA GLU A 99 8.10 7.20 -2.82
C GLU A 99 8.96 7.59 -4.02
N ILE A 100 8.89 6.80 -5.10
CA ILE A 100 9.48 7.15 -6.39
C ILE A 100 8.56 8.15 -7.07
N THR A 101 9.10 9.33 -7.38
CA THR A 101 8.32 10.43 -7.96
C THR A 101 8.70 10.72 -9.41
N ALA A 102 9.93 10.38 -9.81
CA ALA A 102 10.35 10.48 -11.20
C ALA A 102 11.44 9.48 -11.55
N PHE A 103 11.45 9.10 -12.82
CA PHE A 103 12.52 8.32 -13.43
C PHE A 103 12.82 8.89 -14.81
N ASP A 104 14.10 9.04 -15.10
CA ASP A 104 14.61 9.58 -16.35
C ASP A 104 15.80 8.75 -16.84
N ALA A 105 15.96 8.65 -18.15
CA ALA A 105 17.11 8.02 -18.77
C ALA A 105 17.54 8.84 -19.97
N GLU A 106 18.83 9.12 -20.10
CA GLU A 106 19.34 9.91 -21.22
C GLU A 106 20.66 9.38 -21.75
N ARG A 107 20.80 9.36 -23.08
CA ARG A 107 22.04 8.98 -23.77
C ARG A 107 22.93 10.20 -23.93
N TYR A 108 24.12 10.13 -23.36
CA TYR A 108 25.09 11.22 -23.44
C TYR A 108 25.94 11.11 -24.71
N ASN A 109 26.67 12.19 -25.05
CA ASN A 109 27.55 12.24 -26.23
C ASN A 109 28.70 11.21 -26.19
N ASP A 110 29.06 10.70 -25.01
CA ASP A 110 30.01 9.60 -24.85
C ASP A 110 29.41 8.23 -25.23
N GLY A 111 28.15 8.20 -25.63
CA GLY A 111 27.43 7.03 -26.08
C GLY A 111 26.81 6.18 -24.98
N LEU A 112 27.10 6.49 -23.71
CA LEU A 112 26.64 5.74 -22.54
C LEU A 112 25.34 6.35 -21.98
N LEU A 113 24.44 5.50 -21.48
CA LEU A 113 23.23 5.93 -20.81
C LEU A 113 23.49 6.39 -19.37
N ARG A 114 22.73 7.40 -18.94
CA ARG A 114 22.58 7.77 -17.53
C ARG A 114 21.14 7.56 -17.14
N GLN A 115 20.93 7.07 -15.93
CA GLN A 115 19.62 7.00 -15.32
C GLN A 115 19.56 7.89 -14.10
N PHE A 116 18.43 8.55 -13.93
CA PHE A 116 18.14 9.41 -12.80
C PHE A 116 16.85 8.92 -12.13
N LEU A 117 16.93 8.68 -10.82
CA LEU A 117 15.81 8.25 -10.00
C LEU A 117 15.55 9.34 -8.96
N THR A 118 14.34 9.88 -8.92
CA THR A 118 13.90 10.78 -7.85
C THR A 118 13.08 9.98 -6.86
N ARG A 119 13.58 9.87 -5.62
CA ARG A 119 12.97 9.05 -4.56
C ARG A 119 13.09 9.77 -3.22
N GLY A 120 12.00 9.85 -2.47
CA GLY A 120 12.01 10.48 -1.13
C GLY A 120 12.46 11.94 -1.12
N GLY A 121 12.27 12.67 -2.24
CA GLY A 121 12.72 14.05 -2.38
C GLY A 121 14.21 14.23 -2.72
N ARG A 122 14.91 13.15 -3.06
CA ARG A 122 16.35 13.13 -3.40
C ARG A 122 16.56 12.57 -4.81
N VAL A 123 17.66 12.95 -5.46
CA VAL A 123 17.99 12.45 -6.80
C VAL A 123 19.22 11.56 -6.76
N TYR A 124 19.07 10.39 -7.35
CA TYR A 124 20.12 9.40 -7.52
C TYR A 124 20.46 9.26 -9.00
N ARG A 125 21.75 9.10 -9.31
CA ARG A 125 22.25 8.86 -10.66
C ARG A 125 22.99 7.53 -10.71
N ARG A 126 22.90 6.83 -11.85
CA ARG A 126 23.88 5.80 -12.22
C ARG A 126 24.24 5.89 -13.70
N ILE A 127 25.40 5.34 -14.04
CA ILE A 127 25.97 5.37 -15.39
C ILE A 127 26.04 3.94 -15.93
N GLN A 128 25.73 3.76 -17.21
CA GLN A 128 25.88 2.50 -17.91
C GLN A 128 27.35 2.05 -17.91
N ALA A 129 27.59 0.79 -17.54
CA ALA A 129 28.90 0.15 -17.56
C ALA A 129 29.04 -0.90 -18.68
N GLY A 130 27.91 -1.39 -19.22
CA GLY A 130 27.83 -2.37 -20.30
C GLY A 130 26.42 -2.49 -20.83
N THR A 131 26.13 -3.49 -21.68
CA THR A 131 24.82 -3.67 -22.33
C THR A 131 23.68 -3.71 -21.30
N ASP A 132 23.88 -4.43 -20.18
CA ASP A 132 22.90 -4.57 -19.09
C ASP A 132 23.53 -4.37 -17.70
N THR A 133 24.71 -3.77 -17.63
CA THR A 133 25.41 -3.51 -16.37
C THR A 133 25.49 -2.02 -16.09
N TRP A 134 25.35 -1.67 -14.81
CA TRP A 134 25.33 -0.30 -14.35
C TRP A 134 26.32 -0.10 -13.21
N GLN A 135 26.88 1.11 -13.14
CA GLN A 135 27.59 1.57 -11.96
C GLN A 135 26.65 1.67 -10.76
N ALA A 136 27.22 1.75 -9.57
CA ALA A 136 26.47 2.00 -8.35
C ALA A 136 25.70 3.33 -8.42
N TRP A 137 24.56 3.39 -7.73
CA TRP A 137 23.83 4.63 -7.55
C TRP A 137 24.62 5.60 -6.68
N GLU A 138 24.57 6.88 -7.04
CA GLU A 138 25.13 7.97 -6.25
C GLU A 138 24.07 9.06 -6.03
N ASN A 139 24.05 9.67 -4.84
CA ASN A 139 23.21 10.83 -4.57
C ASN A 139 23.86 12.09 -5.17
N ILE A 140 23.08 12.87 -5.94
CA ILE A 140 23.58 14.06 -6.64
C ILE A 140 22.95 15.37 -6.14
N ASP A 141 22.40 15.38 -4.92
CA ASP A 141 21.65 16.54 -4.38
C ASP A 141 22.49 17.82 -4.32
N SER A 142 23.82 17.69 -4.16
CA SER A 142 24.76 18.82 -4.16
C SER A 142 24.77 19.62 -5.46
N ALA A 143 24.28 19.04 -6.57
CA ALA A 143 24.21 19.69 -7.88
C ALA A 143 23.05 20.69 -8.00
N PHE A 144 22.14 20.74 -7.03
CA PHE A 144 20.90 21.53 -7.07
C PHE A 144 20.92 22.77 -6.16
N SER A 145 22.10 23.19 -5.69
CA SER A 145 22.26 24.45 -4.97
C SER A 145 21.78 25.63 -5.82
N GLY A 146 21.14 26.61 -5.17
CA GLY A 146 20.53 27.76 -5.85
C GLY A 146 19.16 27.50 -6.48
N THR A 147 18.55 26.33 -6.24
CA THR A 147 17.12 26.08 -6.49
C THR A 147 16.33 26.28 -5.21
N GLY A 148 15.06 26.72 -5.31
CA GLY A 148 14.22 27.09 -4.15
C GLY A 148 13.95 25.96 -3.15
N ASP A 149 13.06 26.21 -2.19
CA ASP A 149 12.78 25.27 -1.10
C ASP A 149 11.80 24.15 -1.49
N GLY A 150 11.68 23.15 -0.61
CA GLY A 150 10.77 22.01 -0.77
C GLY A 150 11.44 20.75 -1.31
N ARG A 151 10.63 19.69 -1.47
CA ARG A 151 11.08 18.37 -1.96
C ARG A 151 11.33 18.42 -3.47
N ILE A 152 12.34 17.69 -3.92
CA ILE A 152 12.58 17.45 -5.35
C ILE A 152 11.55 16.43 -5.83
N ALA A 153 10.76 16.79 -6.83
CA ALA A 153 9.74 15.91 -7.42
C ALA A 153 10.24 15.22 -8.70
N SER A 154 11.11 15.88 -9.46
CA SER A 154 11.75 15.26 -10.62
C SER A 154 13.07 15.92 -10.97
N PHE A 155 13.96 15.15 -11.58
CA PHE A 155 15.12 15.63 -12.31
C PHE A 155 15.22 14.91 -13.66
N SER A 156 15.46 15.65 -14.72
CA SER A 156 15.64 15.10 -16.06
C SER A 156 16.75 15.80 -16.85
N VAL A 157 17.31 15.08 -17.81
CA VAL A 157 18.35 15.58 -18.71
C VAL A 157 17.97 15.36 -20.16
N ALA A 158 18.31 16.31 -21.02
CA ALA A 158 18.11 16.23 -22.45
C ALA A 158 19.36 16.69 -23.21
N VAL A 159 19.79 15.94 -24.22
CA VAL A 159 20.81 16.36 -25.18
C VAL A 159 20.11 16.88 -26.43
N TYR A 160 20.31 18.16 -26.75
CA TYR A 160 19.69 18.78 -27.93
C TYR A 160 20.60 18.63 -29.16
N GLY A 161 20.09 19.04 -30.33
CA GLY A 161 20.81 18.92 -31.61
C GLY A 161 22.12 19.73 -31.70
N ASP A 162 22.34 20.68 -30.79
CA ASP A 162 23.61 21.40 -30.64
C ASP A 162 24.66 20.62 -29.82
N GLY A 163 24.32 19.42 -29.34
CA GLY A 163 25.17 18.57 -28.52
C GLY A 163 25.30 19.02 -27.06
N LEU A 164 24.63 20.10 -26.66
CA LEU A 164 24.68 20.61 -25.29
C LEU A 164 23.55 20.04 -24.43
N GLN A 165 23.86 19.71 -23.18
CA GLN A 165 22.89 19.18 -22.23
C GLN A 165 22.00 20.28 -21.64
N ARG A 166 20.71 19.98 -21.47
CA ARG A 166 19.75 20.76 -20.67
C ARG A 166 19.34 19.91 -19.48
N GLN A 167 19.36 20.52 -18.30
CA GLN A 167 18.88 19.90 -17.07
C GLN A 167 17.63 20.62 -16.60
N PHE A 168 16.66 19.83 -16.15
CA PHE A 168 15.42 20.32 -15.60
C PHE A 168 15.23 19.74 -14.20
N LEU A 169 14.88 20.59 -13.24
CA LEU A 169 14.58 20.20 -11.87
C LEU A 169 13.21 20.74 -11.50
N VAL A 170 12.36 19.87 -10.95
CA VAL A 170 11.10 20.29 -10.34
C VAL A 170 11.26 20.17 -8.83
N ARG A 171 11.09 21.30 -8.13
CA ARG A 171 11.27 21.39 -6.67
C ARG A 171 10.24 22.34 -6.08
N GLY A 172 9.52 21.87 -5.06
CA GLY A 172 8.47 22.66 -4.40
C GLY A 172 7.34 23.09 -5.35
N GLY A 173 7.13 22.38 -6.46
CA GLY A 173 6.15 22.72 -7.49
C GLY A 173 6.64 23.72 -8.55
N SER A 174 7.87 24.24 -8.43
CA SER A 174 8.51 25.14 -9.40
C SER A 174 9.44 24.38 -10.35
N LEU A 175 9.57 24.86 -11.59
CA LEU A 175 10.43 24.30 -12.63
C LEU A 175 11.68 25.16 -12.82
N TYR A 176 12.85 24.54 -12.65
CA TYR A 176 14.15 25.15 -12.86
C TYR A 176 14.87 24.52 -14.05
N ARG A 177 15.66 25.31 -14.77
CA ARG A 177 16.50 24.85 -15.89
C ARG A 177 17.92 25.39 -15.78
N ARG A 178 18.88 24.62 -16.27
CA ARG A 178 20.18 25.15 -16.72
C ARG A 178 20.65 24.47 -18.00
N THR A 179 21.45 25.19 -18.79
CA THR A 179 22.01 24.70 -20.07
C THR A 179 23.52 24.61 -19.96
N GLN A 180 24.10 23.49 -20.37
CA GLN A 180 25.54 23.30 -20.40
C GLN A 180 26.20 24.32 -21.33
N THR A 181 27.30 24.91 -20.87
CA THR A 181 28.13 25.80 -21.71
C THR A 181 28.99 24.98 -22.68
N ALA A 182 29.44 25.59 -23.78
CA ALA A 182 30.34 24.93 -24.74
C ALA A 182 31.66 24.44 -24.10
N ALA A 183 32.10 25.06 -23.00
CA ALA A 183 33.27 24.63 -22.22
C ALA A 183 32.96 23.47 -21.25
N GLY A 184 31.74 22.94 -21.26
CA GLY A 184 31.30 21.85 -20.38
C GLY A 184 30.84 22.28 -18.98
N GLY A 185 30.92 23.57 -18.64
CA GLY A 185 30.49 24.13 -17.36
C GLY A 185 28.98 24.33 -17.24
N TRP A 186 28.50 24.47 -16.00
CA TRP A 186 27.10 24.65 -15.65
C TRP A 186 26.83 26.05 -15.09
N PRO A 187 26.00 26.87 -15.76
CA PRO A 187 25.49 28.12 -15.20
C PRO A 187 24.57 27.89 -14.00
N ALA A 188 24.21 28.99 -13.33
CA ALA A 188 23.19 28.99 -12.28
C ALA A 188 21.84 28.47 -12.81
N TRP A 189 21.04 27.92 -11.90
CA TRP A 189 19.68 27.53 -12.19
C TRP A 189 18.79 28.75 -12.44
N GLU A 190 17.93 28.65 -13.45
CA GLU A 190 16.94 29.66 -13.82
C GLU A 190 15.54 29.10 -13.53
N ASP A 191 14.68 29.85 -12.83
CA ASP A 191 13.26 29.52 -12.68
C ASP A 191 12.53 29.82 -13.99
N ILE A 192 11.97 28.78 -14.61
CA ILE A 192 11.24 28.85 -15.87
C ILE A 192 9.79 28.39 -15.72
N SER A 193 9.22 28.43 -14.50
CA SER A 193 7.86 27.96 -14.21
C SER A 193 6.81 28.61 -15.12
N SER A 194 7.01 29.88 -15.48
CA SER A 194 6.13 30.62 -16.40
C SER A 194 5.94 29.96 -17.77
N VAL A 195 6.91 29.15 -18.22
CA VAL A 195 6.87 28.44 -19.51
C VAL A 195 5.78 27.37 -19.54
N VAL A 196 5.37 26.85 -18.38
CA VAL A 196 4.38 25.76 -18.26
C VAL A 196 3.07 26.21 -17.60
N HIS A 197 2.94 27.47 -17.18
CA HIS A 197 1.69 28.00 -16.61
C HIS A 197 0.49 27.90 -17.59
N GLY A 198 0.72 27.90 -18.91
CA GLY A 198 -0.34 27.66 -19.89
C GLY A 198 -0.79 26.20 -19.99
N ALA A 199 0.00 25.26 -19.45
CA ALA A 199 -0.31 23.84 -19.37
C ALA A 199 -0.93 23.49 -18.02
N CYS A 200 -0.33 24.01 -16.96
CA CYS A 200 -0.66 23.72 -15.58
C CYS A 200 -1.45 24.90 -15.03
N GLY A 201 -2.72 24.67 -14.67
CA GLY A 201 -3.50 25.70 -13.97
C GLY A 201 -2.76 26.22 -12.74
N SER A 202 -3.05 27.44 -12.31
CA SER A 202 -2.33 28.12 -11.21
C SER A 202 -2.34 27.37 -9.88
N GLU A 203 -3.21 26.37 -9.72
CA GLU A 203 -3.40 25.59 -8.49
C GLU A 203 -2.83 24.17 -8.59
N SER A 204 -2.34 23.72 -9.75
CA SER A 204 -1.80 22.37 -9.93
C SER A 204 -0.27 22.38 -9.84
N PRO A 205 0.34 21.75 -8.82
CA PRO A 205 1.79 21.71 -8.71
C PRO A 205 2.39 20.93 -9.88
N ILE A 206 3.51 21.43 -10.40
CA ILE A 206 4.34 20.69 -11.35
C ILE A 206 4.98 19.55 -10.59
N THR A 207 4.86 18.33 -11.08
CA THR A 207 5.51 17.14 -10.49
C THR A 207 6.66 16.65 -11.35
N SER A 208 6.59 16.83 -12.67
CA SER A 208 7.72 16.57 -13.55
C SER A 208 7.74 17.43 -14.81
N PHE A 209 8.94 17.61 -15.35
CA PHE A 209 9.15 18.14 -16.69
C PHE A 209 10.24 17.35 -17.39
N HIS A 210 10.02 17.02 -18.65
CA HIS A 210 11.00 16.33 -19.48
C HIS A 210 11.02 16.90 -20.89
N SER A 211 12.17 16.87 -21.54
CA SER A 211 12.35 17.25 -22.94
C SER A 211 13.21 16.20 -23.64
N ALA A 212 12.84 15.80 -24.85
CA ALA A 212 13.68 14.88 -25.64
C ALA A 212 13.70 15.27 -27.11
N LEU A 213 14.86 15.06 -27.74
CA LEU A 213 15.03 15.11 -29.18
C LEU A 213 14.70 13.75 -29.78
N TYR A 214 13.72 13.70 -30.67
CA TYR A 214 13.28 12.46 -31.31
C TYR A 214 14.01 12.24 -32.64
N GLN A 215 13.91 11.01 -33.16
CA GLN A 215 14.53 10.64 -34.45
C GLN A 215 14.10 11.51 -35.63
N ASP A 216 12.91 12.11 -35.58
CA ASP A 216 12.43 13.04 -36.60
C ASP A 216 13.09 14.43 -36.52
N GLY A 217 14.08 14.59 -35.64
CA GLY A 217 14.82 15.83 -35.43
C GLY A 217 14.03 16.89 -34.66
N LYS A 218 12.85 16.56 -34.14
CA LYS A 218 11.98 17.50 -33.43
C LYS A 218 12.05 17.30 -31.93
N LEU A 219 12.11 18.42 -31.21
CA LEU A 219 11.97 18.41 -29.77
C LEU A 219 10.52 18.18 -29.35
N ARG A 220 10.34 17.36 -28.32
CA ARG A 220 9.07 17.19 -27.61
C ARG A 220 9.28 17.46 -26.14
N GLN A 221 8.32 18.16 -25.54
CA GLN A 221 8.33 18.51 -24.13
C GLN A 221 7.09 17.96 -23.45
N PHE A 222 7.29 17.48 -22.23
CA PHE A 222 6.28 16.85 -21.40
C PHE A 222 6.30 17.53 -20.04
N VAL A 223 5.13 17.86 -19.53
CA VAL A 223 4.96 18.35 -18.17
C VAL A 223 3.87 17.52 -17.50
N VAL A 224 4.10 17.17 -16.24
CA VAL A 224 3.10 16.52 -15.40
C VAL A 224 2.66 17.49 -14.33
N CYS A 225 1.36 17.73 -14.26
CA CYS A 225 0.73 18.65 -13.33
C CYS A 225 -0.54 18.00 -12.77
N GLY A 226 -0.58 17.83 -11.45
CA GLY A 226 -1.56 16.93 -10.83
C GLY A 226 -1.45 15.52 -11.42
N ASN A 227 -2.56 14.94 -11.84
CA ASN A 227 -2.63 13.60 -12.45
C ASN A 227 -2.61 13.63 -13.99
N GLN A 228 -2.13 14.73 -14.60
CA GLN A 228 -2.20 14.94 -16.04
C GLN A 228 -0.83 15.03 -16.69
N VAL A 229 -0.66 14.35 -17.82
CA VAL A 229 0.49 14.49 -18.72
C VAL A 229 0.11 15.35 -19.90
N LEU A 230 0.84 16.44 -20.06
CA LEU A 230 0.66 17.40 -21.13
C LEU A 230 1.89 17.37 -22.03
N ARG A 231 1.68 17.38 -23.35
CA ARG A 231 2.73 17.34 -24.38
C ARG A 231 2.66 18.57 -25.28
N ARG A 232 3.82 19.05 -25.71
CA ARG A 232 3.95 19.91 -26.91
C ARG A 232 5.12 19.47 -27.78
N THR A 233 5.06 19.80 -29.07
CA THR A 233 6.00 19.31 -30.08
C THR A 233 6.43 20.46 -30.99
N GLU A 234 7.72 20.52 -31.30
CA GLU A 234 8.28 21.48 -32.25
C GLU A 234 7.59 21.41 -33.63
N PRO A 235 7.24 22.55 -34.27
CA PRO A 235 7.50 23.95 -33.87
C PRO A 235 6.42 24.58 -32.97
N ASN A 236 5.40 23.82 -32.57
CA ASN A 236 4.20 24.32 -31.90
C ASN A 236 4.41 24.44 -30.39
N TRP A 237 5.11 25.49 -29.95
CA TRP A 237 5.45 25.70 -28.54
C TRP A 237 4.33 26.31 -27.68
N ASN A 238 3.31 26.88 -28.31
CA ASN A 238 2.25 27.65 -27.64
C ASN A 238 1.02 26.82 -27.26
N THR A 239 1.00 25.51 -27.56
CA THR A 239 -0.18 24.66 -27.33
C THR A 239 0.24 23.37 -26.65
N TRP A 240 -0.46 23.05 -25.55
CA TRP A 240 -0.29 21.82 -24.80
C TRP A 240 -1.47 20.87 -25.09
N GLU A 241 -1.15 19.61 -25.36
CA GLU A 241 -2.10 18.54 -25.59
C GLU A 241 -2.13 17.62 -24.37
N ASN A 242 -3.31 17.36 -23.82
CA ASN A 242 -3.46 16.38 -22.74
C ASN A 242 -3.44 14.95 -23.31
N ILE A 243 -2.43 14.17 -22.92
CA ILE A 243 -2.24 12.79 -23.37
C ILE A 243 -2.47 11.76 -22.26
N SER A 244 -3.06 12.16 -21.13
CA SER A 244 -3.20 11.32 -19.93
C SER A 244 -4.03 10.05 -20.18
N GLY A 245 -4.99 10.11 -21.12
CA GLY A 245 -5.81 8.97 -21.50
C GLY A 245 -4.99 7.78 -22.05
N LEU A 246 -3.77 8.00 -22.54
CA LEU A 246 -2.86 6.94 -22.97
C LEU A 246 -2.35 6.08 -21.81
N PHE A 247 -2.51 6.52 -20.57
CA PHE A 247 -1.95 5.90 -19.37
C PHE A 247 -3.00 5.33 -18.41
N ALA A 248 -4.29 5.39 -18.79
CA ALA A 248 -5.38 4.94 -17.94
C ALA A 248 -5.19 3.47 -17.51
N GLY A 249 -4.94 2.57 -18.48
CA GLY A 249 -4.73 1.14 -18.24
C GLY A 249 -3.40 0.75 -17.62
N VAL A 250 -2.46 1.68 -17.43
CA VAL A 250 -1.12 1.33 -16.90
C VAL A 250 -1.23 0.92 -15.44
N GLY A 251 -0.67 -0.25 -15.13
CA GLY A 251 -0.71 -0.83 -13.79
C GLY A 251 -2.05 -1.44 -13.40
N ARG A 252 -2.96 -1.71 -14.35
CA ARG A 252 -4.23 -2.41 -14.07
C ARG A 252 -4.14 -3.89 -14.45
N SER A 253 -5.04 -4.69 -13.89
CA SER A 253 -5.27 -6.04 -14.40
C SER A 253 -5.63 -6.01 -15.88
N PRO A 254 -5.16 -6.99 -16.69
CA PRO A 254 -5.68 -7.18 -18.04
C PRO A 254 -7.12 -7.69 -18.07
N ASN A 255 -7.66 -8.20 -16.95
CA ASN A 255 -9.04 -8.64 -16.85
C ASN A 255 -9.98 -7.45 -16.60
N PRO A 256 -10.89 -7.12 -17.53
CA PRO A 256 -11.75 -5.93 -17.41
C PRO A 256 -12.83 -6.05 -16.31
N ARG A 257 -12.99 -7.24 -15.70
CA ARG A 257 -13.87 -7.41 -14.53
C ARG A 257 -13.21 -7.02 -13.22
N VAL A 258 -11.89 -6.98 -13.18
CA VAL A 258 -11.13 -6.65 -11.98
C VAL A 258 -11.17 -5.14 -11.76
N ASP A 259 -11.29 -4.74 -10.51
CA ASP A 259 -11.45 -3.34 -10.13
C ASP A 259 -10.17 -2.51 -10.30
N GLU A 260 -10.31 -1.20 -10.14
CA GLU A 260 -9.20 -0.25 -10.16
C GLU A 260 -8.19 -0.54 -9.04
N PRO A 261 -6.88 -0.36 -9.28
CA PRO A 261 -5.88 -0.54 -8.24
C PRO A 261 -6.09 0.38 -7.04
N ILE A 262 -6.11 -0.22 -5.85
CA ILE A 262 -6.06 0.41 -4.55
C ILE A 262 -4.58 0.62 -4.19
N HIS A 263 -4.12 1.84 -4.38
CA HIS A 263 -2.76 2.22 -4.00
C HIS A 263 -2.66 2.55 -2.50
N LYS A 264 -1.63 2.00 -1.83
CA LYS A 264 -1.32 2.25 -0.42
C LYS A 264 0.16 2.63 -0.22
N ARG A 265 0.40 3.78 0.39
CA ARG A 265 1.72 4.23 0.83
C ARG A 265 2.00 3.74 2.23
N VAL A 266 3.11 3.05 2.39
CA VAL A 266 3.48 2.39 3.64
C VAL A 266 4.59 3.16 4.32
N MET A 267 4.42 3.44 5.61
CA MET A 267 5.54 3.74 6.50
C MET A 267 6.03 2.44 7.12
N VAL A 268 7.34 2.25 7.15
CA VAL A 268 7.97 1.13 7.84
C VAL A 268 8.74 1.64 9.05
N ILE A 269 8.52 1.02 10.20
CA ILE A 269 9.37 1.19 11.40
C ILE A 269 10.02 -0.15 11.70
N GLU A 270 11.33 -0.21 11.52
CA GLU A 270 12.15 -1.40 11.75
C GLU A 270 12.93 -1.24 13.07
N TYR A 271 12.50 -1.93 14.11
CA TYR A 271 13.27 -2.09 15.34
C TYR A 271 14.31 -3.20 15.14
N ASN A 272 15.57 -2.82 14.94
CA ASN A 272 16.66 -3.74 14.64
C ASN A 272 17.91 -3.30 15.42
N PRO A 273 17.92 -3.51 16.75
CA PRO A 273 18.97 -3.02 17.63
C PRO A 273 20.34 -3.59 17.22
N THR A 274 21.38 -2.77 17.34
CA THR A 274 22.76 -3.22 17.25
C THR A 274 23.07 -4.01 18.51
N ILE A 275 23.50 -5.25 18.32
CA ILE A 275 23.85 -6.12 19.43
C ILE A 275 25.33 -5.92 19.76
N GLU A 276 25.61 -5.43 20.97
CA GLU A 276 26.93 -4.99 21.45
C GLU A 276 27.52 -5.95 22.51
N TYR A 277 27.36 -7.27 22.36
CA TYR A 277 27.96 -8.25 23.27
C TYR A 277 28.48 -9.51 22.56
N ARG A 278 28.93 -10.50 23.34
CA ARG A 278 29.50 -11.75 22.83
C ARG A 278 28.44 -12.82 22.54
N LEU A 279 28.13 -13.08 21.27
CA LEU A 279 27.41 -14.31 20.86
C LEU A 279 28.44 -15.44 20.68
N ASN A 280 28.26 -16.59 21.33
CA ASN A 280 29.22 -17.72 21.30
C ASN A 280 30.68 -17.31 21.62
N GLY A 281 30.87 -16.31 22.48
CA GLY A 281 32.19 -15.80 22.87
C GLY A 281 32.84 -14.80 21.90
N GLN A 282 32.22 -14.48 20.76
CA GLN A 282 32.69 -13.48 19.79
C GLN A 282 31.95 -12.16 19.96
N ARG A 283 32.68 -11.04 20.10
CA ARG A 283 32.06 -9.71 20.13
C ARG A 283 31.37 -9.47 18.79
N ILE A 284 30.06 -9.25 18.83
CA ILE A 284 29.28 -8.78 17.70
C ILE A 284 29.06 -7.27 17.89
N ASP A 285 29.07 -6.55 16.79
CA ASP A 285 28.72 -5.13 16.66
C ASP A 285 27.98 -5.01 15.33
N GLN A 286 26.80 -5.65 15.32
CA GLN A 286 25.98 -5.81 14.13
C GLN A 286 24.51 -5.68 14.52
N PRO A 287 23.68 -5.21 13.59
CA PRO A 287 22.23 -5.24 13.76
C PRO A 287 21.72 -6.65 14.05
N LEU A 288 20.72 -6.75 14.92
CA LEU A 288 20.17 -8.01 15.44
C LEU A 288 19.87 -9.03 14.34
N ASN A 289 19.23 -8.63 13.26
CA ASN A 289 18.94 -9.56 12.17
C ASN A 289 20.21 -10.16 11.53
N GLN A 290 21.28 -9.38 11.38
CA GLN A 290 22.56 -9.86 10.86
C GLN A 290 23.28 -10.73 11.89
N ALA A 291 23.29 -10.31 13.17
CA ALA A 291 23.90 -11.04 14.27
C ALA A 291 23.32 -12.46 14.41
N MET A 292 22.02 -12.61 14.15
CA MET A 292 21.30 -13.89 14.26
C MET A 292 21.23 -14.66 12.93
N GLY A 293 21.72 -14.11 11.82
CA GLY A 293 21.59 -14.72 10.49
C GLY A 293 20.14 -14.75 9.96
N TRP A 294 19.31 -13.86 10.46
CA TRP A 294 17.92 -13.65 10.03
C TRP A 294 17.83 -12.80 8.76
N ARG A 295 16.61 -12.65 8.24
CA ARG A 295 16.36 -12.08 6.92
C ARG A 295 16.48 -10.54 6.94
N ASP A 296 16.68 -9.97 5.75
CA ASP A 296 16.65 -8.51 5.55
C ASP A 296 15.19 -8.08 5.34
N PRO A 297 14.61 -7.23 6.22
CA PRO A 297 13.26 -6.72 6.09
C PRO A 297 12.96 -6.13 4.71
N ARG A 298 13.93 -5.48 4.06
CA ARG A 298 13.73 -4.88 2.72
C ARG A 298 13.48 -5.92 1.63
N VAL A 299 14.09 -7.09 1.77
CA VAL A 299 13.86 -8.21 0.84
C VAL A 299 12.46 -8.78 1.09
N LEU A 300 12.09 -8.97 2.36
CA LEU A 300 10.78 -9.48 2.75
C LEU A 300 9.65 -8.54 2.30
N GLU A 301 9.79 -7.23 2.51
CA GLU A 301 8.86 -6.19 2.04
C GLU A 301 8.63 -6.31 0.53
N GLN A 302 9.70 -6.39 -0.28
CA GLN A 302 9.56 -6.48 -1.73
C GLN A 302 8.85 -7.77 -2.15
N GLN A 303 9.19 -8.90 -1.55
CA GLN A 303 8.53 -10.19 -1.80
C GLN A 303 7.04 -10.13 -1.45
N TYR A 304 6.71 -9.56 -0.29
CA TYR A 304 5.33 -9.42 0.16
C TYR A 304 4.51 -8.53 -0.78
N ILE A 305 5.06 -7.39 -1.21
CA ILE A 305 4.41 -6.51 -2.19
C ILE A 305 4.12 -7.28 -3.49
N GLU A 306 5.11 -8.00 -4.03
CA GLU A 306 4.95 -8.79 -5.25
C GLU A 306 3.89 -9.90 -5.10
N PHE A 307 3.89 -10.59 -3.97
CA PHE A 307 2.93 -11.65 -3.67
C PHE A 307 1.50 -11.13 -3.57
N ILE A 308 1.28 -10.02 -2.87
CA ILE A 308 -0.05 -9.42 -2.76
C ILE A 308 -0.52 -8.83 -4.10
N GLU A 309 0.36 -8.18 -4.86
CA GLU A 309 0.06 -7.70 -6.22
C GLU A 309 -0.33 -8.86 -7.16
N GLN A 310 0.34 -10.01 -7.05
CA GLN A 310 0.03 -11.20 -7.83
C GLN A 310 -1.31 -11.82 -7.40
N ALA A 311 -1.49 -12.06 -6.10
CA ALA A 311 -2.69 -12.70 -5.58
C ALA A 311 -3.94 -11.85 -5.87
N SER A 312 -3.88 -10.54 -5.68
CA SER A 312 -5.02 -9.63 -5.89
C SER A 312 -5.30 -9.28 -7.36
N ASP A 313 -4.60 -9.86 -8.34
CA ASP A 313 -4.67 -9.50 -9.76
C ASP A 313 -4.46 -7.99 -9.98
N GLN A 314 -3.38 -7.43 -9.41
CA GLN A 314 -2.99 -6.02 -9.48
C GLN A 314 -3.90 -5.02 -8.78
N VAL A 315 -4.96 -5.46 -8.07
CA VAL A 315 -5.84 -4.55 -7.30
C VAL A 315 -5.10 -3.95 -6.11
N VAL A 316 -4.30 -4.71 -5.39
CA VAL A 316 -3.59 -4.18 -4.22
C VAL A 316 -2.19 -3.75 -4.60
N GLN A 317 -1.88 -2.47 -4.35
CA GLN A 317 -0.63 -1.86 -4.80
C GLN A 317 0.06 -1.05 -3.69
N TYR A 318 1.09 -1.61 -3.06
CA TYR A 318 1.88 -0.92 -2.04
C TYR A 318 3.07 -0.11 -2.58
N THR A 319 3.46 0.95 -1.88
CA THR A 319 4.77 1.59 -2.05
C THR A 319 5.32 2.02 -0.70
N ILE A 320 6.59 1.75 -0.45
CA ILE A 320 7.26 2.21 0.78
C ILE A 320 7.54 3.71 0.68
N ALA A 321 6.71 4.51 1.35
CA ALA A 321 6.80 5.97 1.40
C ALA A 321 7.82 6.48 2.44
N GLU A 322 8.12 5.69 3.47
CA GLU A 322 9.18 5.96 4.43
C GLU A 322 9.64 4.65 5.06
N HIS A 323 10.95 4.52 5.31
CA HIS A 323 11.50 3.38 6.05
C HIS A 323 12.45 3.93 7.10
N LEU A 324 12.01 3.87 8.34
CA LEU A 324 12.76 4.26 9.53
C LEU A 324 13.35 3.01 10.18
N ARG A 325 14.67 2.93 10.19
CA ARG A 325 15.40 1.87 10.88
C ARG A 325 15.95 2.38 12.20
N LEU A 326 15.68 1.65 13.26
CA LEU A 326 15.95 2.04 14.63
C LEU A 326 16.95 1.09 15.26
N ASP A 327 18.00 1.67 15.84
CA ASP A 327 18.90 0.98 16.75
C ASP A 327 18.29 1.00 18.16
N ALA A 328 17.22 0.23 18.35
CA ALA A 328 16.50 0.14 19.61
C ALA A 328 15.62 -1.11 19.65
N PHE A 329 15.40 -1.63 20.86
CA PHE A 329 14.28 -2.52 21.14
C PHE A 329 12.97 -1.73 21.22
N PRO A 330 11.82 -2.35 20.86
CA PRO A 330 10.54 -1.65 20.84
C PRO A 330 10.04 -1.28 22.25
N PRO A 331 9.25 -0.19 22.37
CA PRO A 331 8.59 0.16 23.62
C PRO A 331 7.52 -0.87 23.99
N ARG A 332 7.28 -1.05 25.29
CA ARG A 332 6.40 -2.09 25.83
C ARG A 332 5.51 -1.57 26.96
N THR A 333 4.30 -2.10 27.06
CA THR A 333 3.27 -1.68 28.02
C THR A 333 3.26 -2.48 29.32
N ARG A 334 3.70 -3.75 29.29
CA ARG A 334 3.61 -4.66 30.44
C ARG A 334 4.97 -5.14 30.93
N ASN A 335 5.91 -5.38 30.02
CA ASN A 335 7.27 -5.79 30.35
C ASN A 335 8.26 -4.62 30.22
N PRO A 336 9.38 -4.63 30.96
CA PRO A 336 10.46 -3.70 30.68
C PRO A 336 10.99 -3.90 29.25
N VAL A 337 11.38 -2.81 28.59
CA VAL A 337 12.06 -2.84 27.29
C VAL A 337 13.30 -3.74 27.39
N TYR A 338 13.55 -4.51 26.33
CA TYR A 338 14.72 -5.39 26.30
C TYR A 338 16.02 -4.58 26.37
N THR A 339 16.99 -5.15 27.08
CA THR A 339 18.41 -4.91 26.80
C THR A 339 18.92 -6.10 26.01
N ASP A 340 20.05 -5.89 25.36
CA ASP A 340 20.89 -6.91 24.74
C ASP A 340 20.96 -8.22 25.56
N GLU A 341 21.40 -8.14 26.82
CA GLU A 341 21.59 -9.32 27.67
C GLU A 341 20.27 -10.01 28.03
N ARG A 342 19.20 -9.24 28.21
CA ARG A 342 17.88 -9.80 28.56
C ARG A 342 17.27 -10.51 27.37
N TYR A 343 17.41 -9.94 26.17
CA TYR A 343 16.91 -10.55 24.95
C TYR A 343 17.68 -11.83 24.61
N GLN A 344 19.01 -11.81 24.76
CA GLN A 344 19.83 -13.01 24.61
C GLN A 344 19.38 -14.14 25.53
N ARG A 345 19.24 -13.82 26.83
CA ARG A 345 18.86 -14.81 27.82
C ARG A 345 17.52 -15.44 27.47
N CYS A 346 16.56 -14.62 27.06
CA CYS A 346 15.28 -15.09 26.56
C CYS A 346 15.48 -16.05 25.36
N LEU A 347 16.22 -15.68 24.32
CA LEU A 347 16.29 -16.52 23.13
C LEU A 347 17.14 -17.79 23.28
N ALA A 348 18.26 -17.72 24.00
CA ALA A 348 19.29 -18.78 23.97
C ALA A 348 19.36 -19.60 25.27
N ASP A 349 19.28 -18.94 26.42
CA ASP A 349 19.64 -19.54 27.70
C ASP A 349 18.41 -20.01 28.49
N GLU A 350 17.32 -19.24 28.45
CA GLU A 350 16.10 -19.42 29.23
C GLU A 350 14.85 -19.05 28.40
N PRO A 351 14.44 -19.87 27.39
CA PRO A 351 13.29 -19.60 26.52
C PRO A 351 11.97 -19.34 27.24
N ASP A 352 11.77 -19.94 28.41
CA ASP A 352 10.57 -19.71 29.23
C ASP A 352 10.52 -18.31 29.86
N SER A 353 11.63 -17.55 29.82
CA SER A 353 11.69 -16.15 30.29
C SER A 353 11.21 -15.13 29.25
N CYS A 354 10.98 -15.55 28.00
CA CYS A 354 10.44 -14.68 26.96
C CYS A 354 8.98 -14.33 27.24
N PRO A 355 8.61 -13.04 27.30
CA PRO A 355 7.20 -12.63 27.33
C PRO A 355 6.49 -13.15 26.09
N ARG A 356 5.35 -13.80 26.29
CA ARG A 356 4.55 -14.39 25.21
C ARG A 356 3.35 -13.51 24.85
N GLU A 357 3.11 -12.46 25.61
CA GLU A 357 2.02 -11.53 25.40
C GLU A 357 2.35 -10.49 24.33
N GLU A 358 1.33 -10.09 23.60
CA GLU A 358 1.34 -8.91 22.73
C GLU A 358 1.30 -7.65 23.63
N ASP A 359 2.47 -7.06 23.88
CA ASP A 359 2.61 -5.91 24.78
C ASP A 359 3.36 -4.72 24.16
N PHE A 360 3.54 -4.67 22.84
CA PHE A 360 4.09 -3.50 22.15
C PHE A 360 3.31 -2.23 22.49
N ASP A 361 4.00 -1.14 22.82
CA ASP A 361 3.37 0.15 23.09
C ASP A 361 3.11 0.92 21.80
N TYR A 362 2.00 0.58 21.14
CA TYR A 362 1.53 1.25 19.93
C TYR A 362 1.33 2.75 20.15
N VAL A 363 0.82 3.19 21.30
CA VAL A 363 0.53 4.61 21.55
C VAL A 363 1.84 5.41 21.60
N ALA A 364 2.85 4.90 22.30
CA ALA A 364 4.17 5.53 22.33
C ALA A 364 4.80 5.57 20.93
N ALA A 365 4.83 4.45 20.21
CA ALA A 365 5.44 4.40 18.88
C ALA A 365 4.75 5.33 17.87
N LEU A 366 3.41 5.33 17.81
CA LEU A 366 2.65 6.19 16.89
C LEU A 366 2.91 7.68 17.15
N ARG A 367 3.05 8.07 18.43
CA ARG A 367 3.38 9.44 18.84
C ARG A 367 4.84 9.79 18.52
N ASP A 368 5.79 8.97 18.96
CA ASP A 368 7.22 9.29 18.93
C ASP A 368 7.75 9.41 17.50
N TYR A 369 7.15 8.68 16.56
CA TYR A 369 7.52 8.73 15.13
C TYR A 369 6.54 9.55 14.28
N GLY A 370 5.51 10.14 14.89
CA GLY A 370 4.55 11.00 14.23
C GLY A 370 3.78 10.33 13.10
N VAL A 371 3.37 9.08 13.34
CA VAL A 371 2.69 8.24 12.34
C VAL A 371 1.31 8.81 12.05
N CYS A 372 0.54 9.12 13.09
CA CYS A 372 -0.81 9.66 12.92
C CYS A 372 -0.81 11.03 12.22
N GLU A 373 0.17 11.90 12.44
CA GLU A 373 0.19 13.18 11.72
C GLU A 373 0.45 12.99 10.22
N ARG A 374 1.27 12.01 9.83
CA ARG A 374 1.48 11.67 8.41
C ARG A 374 0.23 11.05 7.79
N ALA A 375 -0.42 10.12 8.51
CA ALA A 375 -1.67 9.51 8.06
C ALA A 375 -2.77 10.57 7.88
N ASN A 376 -2.89 11.51 8.82
CA ASN A 376 -3.84 12.63 8.76
C ASN A 376 -3.59 13.59 7.59
N ARG A 377 -2.36 13.64 7.05
CA ARG A 377 -1.99 14.40 5.85
C ARG A 377 -2.02 13.57 4.56
N TYR A 378 -2.45 12.30 4.65
CA TYR A 378 -2.42 11.35 3.53
C TYR A 378 -1.02 11.20 2.92
N GLU A 379 0.02 11.29 3.74
CA GLU A 379 1.40 10.99 3.32
C GLU A 379 1.69 9.48 3.37
N ILE A 380 0.94 8.78 4.23
CA ILE A 380 0.97 7.33 4.42
C ILE A 380 -0.47 6.85 4.58
N ASP A 381 -0.72 5.61 4.19
CA ASP A 381 -2.03 4.94 4.24
C ASP A 381 -1.99 3.66 5.10
N GLU A 382 -0.81 3.18 5.45
CA GLU A 382 -0.57 1.97 6.25
C GLU A 382 0.78 2.05 7.00
N LEU A 383 0.88 1.35 8.14
CA LEU A 383 2.12 1.20 8.91
C LEU A 383 2.54 -0.28 8.96
N TRP A 384 3.79 -0.58 8.65
CA TRP A 384 4.41 -1.87 8.90
C TRP A 384 5.46 -1.75 9.99
N LEU A 385 5.39 -2.65 10.97
CA LEU A 385 6.36 -2.77 12.06
C LEU A 385 7.23 -4.00 11.80
N TRP A 386 8.54 -3.85 11.91
CA TRP A 386 9.49 -4.97 11.88
C TRP A 386 10.17 -5.15 13.22
N GLY A 387 10.40 -6.40 13.60
CA GLY A 387 11.07 -6.77 14.84
C GLY A 387 11.52 -8.22 14.85
N GLY A 388 12.19 -8.60 15.95
CA GLY A 388 12.51 -9.99 16.23
C GLY A 388 11.37 -10.72 16.94
N PRO A 389 11.51 -12.03 17.18
CA PRO A 389 10.59 -12.78 18.04
C PRO A 389 10.41 -12.11 19.41
N TYR A 390 9.22 -12.26 19.99
CA TYR A 390 8.85 -11.69 21.29
C TYR A 390 8.87 -10.15 21.39
N PHE A 391 8.82 -9.44 20.26
CA PHE A 391 8.71 -7.97 20.25
C PHE A 391 7.30 -7.44 20.59
N GLY A 392 6.31 -8.33 20.70
CA GLY A 392 4.99 -8.04 21.28
C GLY A 392 3.98 -7.44 20.30
N TYR A 393 4.15 -7.64 18.99
CA TYR A 393 3.23 -7.15 17.97
C TYR A 393 2.00 -8.05 17.83
N TRP A 394 0.86 -7.45 17.52
CA TRP A 394 -0.21 -8.10 16.76
C TRP A 394 0.19 -8.24 15.29
N GLU A 395 -0.27 -9.31 14.64
CA GLU A 395 -0.06 -9.55 13.20
C GLU A 395 -0.78 -8.50 12.35
N ALA A 396 -1.99 -8.11 12.77
CA ALA A 396 -2.75 -7.01 12.18
C ALA A 396 -3.62 -6.31 13.22
N ASN A 397 -3.55 -4.98 13.28
CA ASN A 397 -4.43 -4.17 14.11
C ASN A 397 -4.73 -2.80 13.47
N MET A 398 -5.67 -2.07 14.06
CA MET A 398 -6.15 -0.80 13.50
C MET A 398 -6.24 0.30 14.56
N THR A 399 -5.99 1.54 14.15
CA THR A 399 -6.34 2.75 14.93
C THR A 399 -7.15 3.73 14.09
N GLY A 400 -7.64 4.80 14.73
CA GLY A 400 -8.47 5.83 14.10
C GLY A 400 -9.96 5.72 14.46
N PRO A 401 -10.77 6.72 14.08
CA PRO A 401 -12.17 6.78 14.48
C PRO A 401 -12.94 5.55 14.00
N GLY A 402 -13.61 4.85 14.92
CA GLY A 402 -14.35 3.62 14.61
C GLY A 402 -13.49 2.43 14.20
N ALA A 403 -12.20 2.40 14.56
CA ALA A 403 -11.38 1.21 14.39
C ALA A 403 -12.02 -0.02 15.07
N PHE A 404 -11.81 -1.18 14.49
CA PHE A 404 -12.36 -2.46 14.91
C PHE A 404 -11.25 -3.53 14.87
N ASP A 405 -11.55 -4.72 15.40
CA ASP A 405 -10.61 -5.84 15.46
C ASP A 405 -10.36 -6.41 14.06
N THR A 406 -9.07 -6.50 13.69
CA THR A 406 -8.60 -7.08 12.42
C THR A 406 -7.62 -8.23 12.65
N ASN A 407 -7.69 -8.93 13.79
CA ASN A 407 -6.71 -9.86 14.39
C ASN A 407 -5.87 -9.25 15.53
N GLY A 408 -6.42 -8.22 16.17
CA GLY A 408 -5.79 -7.53 17.29
C GLY A 408 -6.69 -6.42 17.80
N ASP A 409 -6.64 -6.18 19.11
CA ASP A 409 -7.46 -5.16 19.76
C ASP A 409 -7.24 -3.78 19.09
N PRO A 410 -8.32 -3.07 18.72
CA PRO A 410 -8.21 -1.75 18.10
C PRO A 410 -7.58 -0.76 19.09
N ILE A 411 -6.60 0.01 18.62
CA ILE A 411 -5.92 1.00 19.44
C ILE A 411 -6.81 2.24 19.57
N PRO A 412 -7.19 2.67 20.79
CA PRO A 412 -8.11 3.78 20.97
C PRO A 412 -7.60 5.07 20.31
N HIS A 413 -8.36 5.59 19.34
CA HIS A 413 -7.97 6.79 18.59
C HIS A 413 -7.77 8.04 19.47
N THR A 414 -8.47 8.11 20.61
CA THR A 414 -8.31 9.18 21.61
C THR A 414 -6.91 9.22 22.23
N LEU A 415 -6.13 8.14 22.09
CA LEU A 415 -4.76 8.03 22.59
C LEU A 415 -3.72 8.30 21.49
N THR A 416 -4.06 8.16 20.22
CA THR A 416 -3.11 8.20 19.09
C THR A 416 -3.18 9.49 18.28
N GLY A 417 -4.33 10.19 18.25
CA GLY A 417 -4.52 11.39 17.44
C GLY A 417 -4.69 11.12 15.94
N CYS A 418 -4.88 9.86 15.55
CA CYS A 418 -5.26 9.47 14.19
C CYS A 418 -6.71 9.90 13.91
N ASN A 419 -6.91 10.69 12.86
CA ASN A 419 -8.21 11.18 12.37
C ASN A 419 -8.74 10.35 11.19
N VAL A 420 -7.91 9.46 10.65
CA VAL A 420 -8.25 8.47 9.63
C VAL A 420 -8.03 7.07 10.19
N LYS A 421 -8.76 6.07 9.68
CA LYS A 421 -8.42 4.68 9.98
C LYS A 421 -7.04 4.36 9.40
N LEU A 422 -6.19 3.80 10.23
CA LEU A 422 -4.85 3.37 9.85
C LEU A 422 -4.69 1.90 10.22
N ASN A 423 -4.46 1.08 9.19
CA ASN A 423 -4.07 -0.31 9.38
C ASN A 423 -2.59 -0.40 9.76
N ILE A 424 -2.29 -1.35 10.63
CA ILE A 424 -0.94 -1.58 11.15
C ILE A 424 -0.68 -3.08 11.08
N MET A 425 0.44 -3.46 10.45
CA MET A 425 0.88 -4.85 10.31
C MET A 425 2.15 -5.07 11.14
N GLY A 426 2.23 -6.19 11.86
CA GLY A 426 3.39 -6.55 12.68
C GLY A 426 4.14 -7.74 12.10
N PHE A 427 5.37 -7.53 11.64
CA PHE A 427 6.18 -8.55 10.97
C PHE A 427 7.44 -8.93 11.77
N ASN A 428 7.90 -10.16 11.56
CA ASN A 428 9.08 -10.72 12.21
C ASN A 428 10.16 -11.14 11.19
N TYR A 429 11.36 -10.55 11.26
CA TYR A 429 12.43 -10.84 10.30
C TYR A 429 13.18 -12.17 10.55
N GLU A 430 12.88 -12.88 11.65
CA GLU A 430 13.24 -14.30 11.82
C GLU A 430 12.45 -15.19 10.87
N ARG A 431 11.24 -14.76 10.49
CA ARG A 431 10.27 -15.53 9.73
C ARG A 431 10.31 -15.22 8.24
N GLU A 432 9.67 -16.10 7.51
CA GLU A 432 9.60 -16.16 6.08
C GLU A 432 8.40 -15.36 5.53
N PRO A 433 8.42 -14.94 4.25
CA PRO A 433 7.34 -14.16 3.65
C PRO A 433 5.94 -14.76 3.76
N GLU A 434 5.82 -16.09 3.79
CA GLU A 434 4.53 -16.78 3.92
C GLU A 434 3.80 -16.43 5.22
N ARG A 435 4.50 -16.06 6.29
CA ARG A 435 3.87 -15.56 7.52
C ARG A 435 3.30 -14.17 7.34
N MET A 436 3.94 -13.30 6.56
CA MET A 436 3.35 -12.01 6.22
C MET A 436 2.06 -12.16 5.40
N LEU A 437 1.97 -13.20 4.55
CA LEU A 437 0.73 -13.52 3.81
C LEU A 437 -0.37 -14.04 4.74
N GLU A 438 0.00 -14.81 5.76
CA GLU A 438 -0.89 -15.25 6.82
C GLU A 438 -1.45 -14.05 7.59
N ASP A 439 -0.59 -13.10 8.01
CA ASP A 439 -1.00 -11.85 8.67
C ASP A 439 -2.00 -11.05 7.83
N MET A 440 -1.80 -10.98 6.51
CA MET A 440 -2.78 -10.36 5.61
C MET A 440 -4.08 -11.16 5.57
N GLY A 441 -4.02 -12.49 5.58
CA GLY A 441 -5.21 -13.32 5.63
C GLY A 441 -6.01 -13.12 6.90
N HIS A 442 -5.34 -13.02 8.05
CA HIS A 442 -5.95 -12.64 9.32
C HIS A 442 -6.66 -11.29 9.24
N ARG A 443 -6.02 -10.28 8.65
CA ARG A 443 -6.66 -8.98 8.40
C ARG A 443 -7.89 -9.09 7.51
N VAL A 444 -7.83 -9.88 6.45
CA VAL A 444 -8.98 -10.14 5.56
C VAL A 444 -10.13 -10.77 6.36
N GLU A 445 -9.84 -11.82 7.14
CA GLU A 445 -10.83 -12.54 7.94
C GLU A 445 -11.49 -11.64 8.98
N GLY A 446 -10.69 -10.91 9.78
CA GLY A 446 -11.21 -9.99 10.80
C GLY A 446 -12.03 -8.84 10.18
N THR A 447 -11.55 -8.26 9.07
CA THR A 447 -12.27 -7.17 8.38
C THR A 447 -13.59 -7.65 7.78
N MET A 448 -13.59 -8.81 7.14
CA MET A 448 -14.81 -9.34 6.53
C MET A 448 -15.77 -9.87 7.60
N GLN A 449 -15.28 -10.41 8.72
CA GLN A 449 -16.11 -10.74 9.88
C GLN A 449 -16.84 -9.49 10.37
N HIS A 450 -16.12 -8.37 10.53
CA HIS A 450 -16.72 -7.10 10.89
C HIS A 450 -17.77 -6.63 9.86
N ARG A 451 -17.48 -6.77 8.56
CA ARG A 451 -18.43 -6.44 7.48
C ARG A 451 -19.73 -7.22 7.57
N PHE A 452 -19.68 -8.47 8.03
CA PHE A 452 -20.86 -9.32 8.18
C PHE A 452 -21.36 -9.39 9.63
N ALA A 453 -21.34 -8.25 10.32
CA ALA A 453 -21.90 -8.05 11.66
C ALA A 453 -21.31 -9.00 12.71
N ASP A 454 -19.99 -9.17 12.64
CA ASP A 454 -19.17 -10.00 13.51
C ASP A 454 -19.54 -11.49 13.51
N GLN A 455 -20.26 -11.94 12.46
CA GLN A 455 -20.72 -13.31 12.31
C GLN A 455 -19.78 -14.11 11.38
N TRP A 456 -19.01 -15.03 11.96
CA TRP A 456 -18.20 -16.01 11.23
C TRP A 456 -18.14 -17.35 11.98
N ARG A 457 -19.07 -18.28 11.67
CA ARG A 457 -19.22 -19.53 12.44
C ARG A 457 -18.18 -20.61 12.12
N ASN A 458 -17.61 -20.60 10.92
CA ASN A 458 -16.51 -21.47 10.49
C ASN A 458 -15.15 -20.76 10.60
N THR A 459 -14.95 -20.09 11.74
CA THR A 459 -13.68 -19.48 12.15
C THR A 459 -12.66 -20.54 12.59
N TYR A 460 -11.63 -20.11 13.31
CA TYR A 460 -10.59 -20.97 13.87
C TYR A 460 -11.19 -21.97 14.87
N GLY A 461 -10.91 -23.25 14.65
CA GLY A 461 -11.40 -24.33 15.51
C GLY A 461 -12.48 -25.20 14.87
N PRO A 462 -13.20 -25.98 15.70
CA PRO A 462 -14.02 -27.09 15.22
C PRO A 462 -15.18 -26.60 14.34
N PRO A 463 -15.56 -27.38 13.32
CA PRO A 463 -16.66 -27.02 12.44
C PRO A 463 -17.98 -26.90 13.23
N PRO A 464 -18.83 -25.90 12.93
CA PRO A 464 -20.13 -25.79 13.59
C PRO A 464 -21.02 -26.97 13.19
N ALA A 465 -21.81 -27.50 14.13
CA ALA A 465 -22.68 -28.66 13.90
C ALA A 465 -23.76 -28.43 12.81
N SER A 466 -24.13 -27.18 12.56
CA SER A 466 -25.00 -26.77 11.46
C SER A 466 -24.75 -25.32 11.09
N MET A 467 -24.99 -24.96 9.82
CA MET A 467 -24.80 -23.60 9.31
C MET A 467 -25.95 -23.17 8.40
N PRO A 468 -27.17 -22.98 8.93
CA PRO A 468 -28.28 -22.46 8.14
C PRO A 468 -28.05 -20.99 7.77
N GLY A 469 -28.39 -20.64 6.53
CA GLY A 469 -28.30 -19.27 5.99
C GLY A 469 -26.92 -18.65 6.14
N PRO A 470 -25.84 -19.28 5.61
CA PRO A 470 -24.50 -18.74 5.75
C PRO A 470 -24.37 -17.41 5.01
N ASN A 471 -23.72 -16.43 5.65
CA ASN A 471 -23.39 -15.16 5.00
C ASN A 471 -22.28 -15.37 3.92
N PRO A 472 -21.98 -14.37 3.07
CA PRO A 472 -20.97 -14.52 2.03
C PRO A 472 -19.58 -14.94 2.55
N LEU A 473 -19.11 -14.40 3.68
CA LEU A 473 -17.84 -14.81 4.28
C LEU A 473 -17.88 -16.29 4.67
N GLU A 474 -18.91 -16.72 5.41
CA GLU A 474 -19.05 -18.11 5.84
C GLU A 474 -19.08 -19.08 4.65
N ARG A 475 -19.75 -18.70 3.56
CA ARG A 475 -19.77 -19.46 2.29
C ARG A 475 -18.42 -19.50 1.61
N PHE A 476 -17.68 -18.40 1.61
CA PHE A 476 -16.35 -18.31 1.02
C PHE A 476 -15.37 -19.20 1.79
N THR A 477 -15.46 -19.16 3.12
CA THR A 477 -14.51 -19.80 4.02
C THR A 477 -14.82 -21.26 4.35
N MET A 478 -15.75 -21.91 3.65
CA MET A 478 -16.07 -23.33 3.88
C MET A 478 -14.82 -24.20 3.61
N ARG A 479 -14.31 -24.84 4.67
CA ARG A 479 -13.14 -25.73 4.64
C ARG A 479 -13.56 -27.15 4.25
N GLY A 480 -12.59 -28.00 3.91
CA GLY A 480 -12.85 -29.40 3.50
C GLY A 480 -13.58 -30.24 4.56
N PHE A 481 -13.40 -29.90 5.84
CA PHE A 481 -14.01 -30.61 6.97
C PHE A 481 -15.23 -29.88 7.57
N ASP A 482 -15.69 -28.78 6.97
CA ASP A 482 -16.89 -28.08 7.44
C ASP A 482 -18.19 -28.77 6.98
N VAL A 483 -19.31 -28.46 7.64
CA VAL A 483 -20.62 -29.04 7.31
C VAL A 483 -21.16 -28.43 6.02
N GLY A 484 -21.02 -29.14 4.90
CA GLY A 484 -21.57 -28.75 3.60
C GLY A 484 -20.59 -29.02 2.45
N THR A 485 -20.81 -28.39 1.30
CA THR A 485 -19.83 -28.38 0.22
C THR A 485 -18.72 -27.40 0.56
N ALA A 486 -17.47 -27.84 0.49
CA ALA A 486 -16.31 -26.96 0.67
C ALA A 486 -16.31 -25.82 -0.37
N ALA A 487 -15.70 -24.70 -0.02
CA ALA A 487 -15.48 -23.56 -0.91
C ALA A 487 -13.99 -23.28 -0.97
N CYS A 488 -13.55 -22.05 -0.69
CA CYS A 488 -12.15 -21.69 -0.77
C CYS A 488 -11.34 -21.97 0.50
N GLY A 489 -11.97 -22.44 1.59
CA GLY A 489 -11.30 -22.58 2.89
C GLY A 489 -10.98 -21.22 3.51
N ASN A 490 -10.15 -21.19 4.55
CA ASN A 490 -9.73 -19.97 5.23
C ASN A 490 -8.20 -19.90 5.32
N ILE A 491 -7.61 -18.87 5.94
CA ILE A 491 -6.16 -18.68 5.88
C ILE A 491 -5.39 -19.88 6.46
N HIS A 492 -5.95 -20.55 7.47
CA HIS A 492 -5.38 -21.75 8.09
C HIS A 492 -5.88 -23.06 7.48
N GLY A 493 -7.19 -23.16 7.23
CA GLY A 493 -7.90 -24.39 6.93
C GLY A 493 -8.13 -24.56 5.44
N SER A 494 -7.47 -25.56 4.84
CA SER A 494 -7.60 -25.78 3.40
C SER A 494 -8.95 -26.32 2.97
N LEU A 495 -9.29 -26.06 1.70
CA LEU A 495 -10.51 -26.56 1.09
C LEU A 495 -10.52 -28.08 0.95
N ASN A 496 -9.36 -28.76 1.03
CA ASN A 496 -9.25 -30.19 0.78
C ASN A 496 -8.81 -31.02 2.00
N ALA A 497 -8.64 -30.42 3.17
CA ALA A 497 -8.43 -31.15 4.41
C ALA A 497 -9.74 -31.87 4.81
N PRO A 498 -9.80 -33.21 4.80
CA PRO A 498 -11.07 -33.94 4.94
C PRO A 498 -11.53 -34.10 6.39
N THR A 499 -10.64 -33.87 7.36
CA THR A 499 -10.91 -34.10 8.78
C THR A 499 -10.32 -33.00 9.64
N PHE A 500 -11.12 -32.50 10.57
CA PHE A 500 -10.62 -31.68 11.68
C PHE A 500 -9.81 -32.56 12.64
N ASP A 501 -8.53 -32.25 12.83
CA ASP A 501 -7.64 -32.98 13.75
C ASP A 501 -7.21 -32.06 14.91
N PRO A 502 -7.84 -32.17 16.11
CA PRO A 502 -7.50 -31.31 17.24
C PRO A 502 -6.10 -31.58 17.83
N VAL A 503 -5.43 -32.65 17.43
CA VAL A 503 -4.12 -33.02 17.98
C VAL A 503 -2.99 -32.56 17.08
N ASN A 504 -3.08 -32.85 15.79
CA ASN A 504 -1.99 -32.60 14.85
C ASN A 504 -2.22 -31.38 13.96
N ASN A 505 -3.48 -30.90 13.86
CA ASN A 505 -3.82 -29.83 12.95
C ASN A 505 -5.06 -29.03 13.40
N TRP A 506 -5.03 -28.54 14.63
CA TRP A 506 -6.19 -27.90 15.27
C TRP A 506 -6.71 -26.68 14.49
N TRP A 507 -5.85 -25.95 13.76
CA TRP A 507 -6.25 -24.81 12.93
C TRP A 507 -6.47 -25.15 11.45
N GLY A 508 -6.01 -26.30 10.96
CA GLY A 508 -6.30 -26.77 9.60
C GLY A 508 -5.15 -26.69 8.58
N TYR A 509 -3.92 -26.33 9.00
CA TYR A 509 -2.64 -26.45 8.27
C TYR A 509 -2.31 -27.86 7.74
N ASP A 510 -3.04 -28.32 6.73
CA ASP A 510 -2.71 -29.52 5.97
C ASP A 510 -2.73 -29.22 4.47
N TYR A 511 -1.80 -28.35 4.06
CA TYR A 511 -1.69 -27.85 2.69
C TYR A 511 -1.02 -28.84 1.74
N THR A 512 -0.45 -29.92 2.24
CA THR A 512 0.20 -30.95 1.43
C THR A 512 -0.71 -32.15 1.17
N ASN A 513 -1.93 -32.15 1.71
CA ASN A 513 -2.87 -33.25 1.61
C ASN A 513 -3.32 -33.50 0.16
N PRO A 514 -3.05 -34.67 -0.45
CA PRO A 514 -3.47 -34.96 -1.82
C PRO A 514 -4.95 -35.33 -1.95
N HIS A 515 -5.74 -35.22 -0.89
CA HIS A 515 -7.17 -35.50 -0.91
C HIS A 515 -7.85 -34.60 -1.96
N ARG A 516 -8.73 -35.23 -2.74
CA ARG A 516 -9.49 -34.58 -3.80
C ARG A 516 -10.87 -34.23 -3.27
N GLU A 517 -11.14 -32.94 -3.13
CA GLU A 517 -12.38 -32.43 -2.57
C GLU A 517 -13.26 -31.78 -3.65
N THR A 518 -14.56 -32.07 -3.61
CA THR A 518 -15.53 -31.43 -4.51
C THR A 518 -16.01 -30.14 -3.86
N ASN A 519 -15.62 -29.00 -4.44
CA ASN A 519 -15.75 -27.70 -3.82
C ASN A 519 -16.26 -26.65 -4.82
N THR A 520 -16.73 -25.52 -4.33
CA THR A 520 -17.20 -24.39 -5.14
C THR A 520 -16.16 -23.27 -5.32
N CYS A 521 -14.87 -23.49 -4.98
CA CYS A 521 -13.93 -22.37 -4.93
C CYS A 521 -13.70 -21.70 -6.29
N ASP A 522 -13.62 -22.45 -7.39
CA ASP A 522 -13.46 -21.86 -8.73
C ASP A 522 -14.72 -21.08 -9.18
N ASP A 523 -15.89 -21.29 -8.56
CA ASP A 523 -17.09 -20.49 -8.85
C ASP A 523 -16.98 -19.06 -8.29
N TRP A 524 -16.15 -18.83 -7.27
CA TRP A 524 -15.92 -17.51 -6.70
C TRP A 524 -15.23 -16.53 -7.66
N GLU A 525 -14.61 -17.01 -8.74
CA GLU A 525 -14.12 -16.18 -9.84
C GLU A 525 -15.26 -15.47 -10.61
N ARG A 526 -16.53 -15.84 -10.33
CA ARG A 526 -17.74 -15.20 -10.86
C ARG A 526 -18.43 -14.26 -9.88
N TYR A 527 -17.89 -14.06 -8.68
CA TYR A 527 -18.53 -13.20 -7.67
C TYR A 527 -18.92 -11.85 -8.29
N PRO A 528 -20.16 -11.36 -8.06
CA PRO A 528 -21.20 -11.89 -7.16
C PRO A 528 -22.14 -12.95 -7.79
N ASP A 529 -22.03 -13.22 -9.09
CA ASP A 529 -22.92 -14.10 -9.87
C ASP A 529 -22.56 -15.59 -9.71
N LEU A 530 -22.54 -16.06 -8.46
CA LEU A 530 -22.23 -17.45 -8.12
C LEU A 530 -23.35 -18.39 -8.61
N THR A 531 -22.95 -19.49 -9.26
CA THR A 531 -23.87 -20.49 -9.84
C THR A 531 -24.01 -21.74 -8.98
N GLY A 532 -23.09 -21.95 -8.03
CA GLY A 532 -22.94 -23.20 -7.28
C GLY A 532 -22.18 -24.27 -8.07
N ALA A 533 -21.50 -23.89 -9.16
CA ALA A 533 -20.66 -24.82 -9.91
C ALA A 533 -19.55 -25.40 -9.03
N THR A 534 -19.32 -26.70 -9.14
CA THR A 534 -18.28 -27.39 -8.37
C THR A 534 -17.13 -27.85 -9.25
N THR A 535 -15.92 -27.81 -8.72
CA THR A 535 -14.74 -28.49 -9.28
C THR A 535 -14.15 -29.46 -8.26
N THR A 536 -13.41 -30.46 -8.73
CA THR A 536 -12.70 -31.39 -7.85
C THR A 536 -11.23 -31.02 -7.80
N ASN A 537 -10.80 -30.49 -6.65
CA ASN A 537 -9.46 -29.93 -6.47
C ASN A 537 -8.69 -30.67 -5.38
N ASP A 538 -7.36 -30.61 -5.45
CA ASP A 538 -6.43 -31.04 -4.42
C ASP A 538 -5.31 -30.00 -4.30
N CYS A 539 -4.29 -30.31 -3.49
CA CYS A 539 -3.14 -29.43 -3.30
C CYS A 539 -2.34 -29.10 -4.56
N SER A 540 -2.58 -29.74 -5.71
CA SER A 540 -1.91 -29.34 -6.95
C SER A 540 -2.33 -27.96 -7.45
N LYS A 541 -3.48 -27.42 -6.99
CA LYS A 541 -3.94 -26.07 -7.29
C LYS A 541 -3.02 -24.97 -6.72
N TRP A 542 -2.31 -25.24 -5.62
CA TRP A 542 -1.41 -24.28 -4.98
C TRP A 542 0.04 -24.78 -4.83
N GLY A 543 0.25 -26.09 -4.94
CA GLY A 543 1.53 -26.76 -4.74
C GLY A 543 2.19 -27.34 -5.98
N GLY A 544 1.67 -27.06 -7.16
CA GLY A 544 2.18 -27.60 -8.41
C GLY A 544 1.86 -29.09 -8.61
N PRO A 545 2.35 -29.72 -9.70
CA PRO A 545 1.95 -31.06 -10.10
C PRO A 545 2.17 -32.09 -8.98
N ARG A 546 1.13 -32.90 -8.71
CA ARG A 546 1.14 -33.98 -7.70
C ARG A 546 1.47 -33.50 -6.27
N CYS A 547 1.17 -32.24 -5.94
CA CYS A 547 1.42 -31.67 -4.61
C CYS A 547 2.89 -31.76 -4.19
N SER A 548 3.79 -31.51 -5.14
CA SER A 548 5.23 -31.56 -4.92
C SER A 548 5.75 -30.16 -4.58
N PHE A 549 6.16 -29.96 -3.33
CA PHE A 549 6.65 -28.68 -2.82
C PHE A 549 8.19 -28.70 -2.73
N PRO A 550 8.92 -27.99 -3.62
CA PRO A 550 10.38 -28.05 -3.70
C PRO A 550 11.10 -27.60 -2.42
N ASP A 551 10.42 -26.83 -1.56
CA ASP A 551 10.94 -26.32 -0.28
C ASP A 551 10.16 -26.86 0.94
N GLY A 552 9.46 -27.98 0.79
CA GLY A 552 8.68 -28.61 1.88
C GLY A 552 7.48 -27.76 2.33
N HIS A 553 7.20 -27.76 3.63
CA HIS A 553 6.02 -27.08 4.21
C HIS A 553 5.99 -25.57 3.92
N ALA A 554 7.13 -24.88 3.93
CA ALA A 554 7.21 -23.45 3.63
C ALA A 554 6.65 -23.11 2.23
N ALA A 555 6.98 -23.91 1.22
CA ALA A 555 6.42 -23.74 -0.11
C ALA A 555 4.92 -24.08 -0.17
N ALA A 556 4.44 -24.98 0.69
CA ALA A 556 3.02 -25.31 0.80
C ALA A 556 2.21 -24.19 1.45
N ASP A 557 2.72 -23.61 2.54
CA ASP A 557 2.16 -22.44 3.23
C ASP A 557 2.06 -21.27 2.27
N ARG A 558 3.17 -20.91 1.61
CA ARG A 558 3.19 -19.84 0.59
C ARG A 558 2.18 -20.09 -0.52
N GLY A 559 2.15 -21.31 -1.05
CA GLY A 559 1.23 -21.70 -2.12
C GLY A 559 -0.23 -21.53 -1.68
N TRP A 560 -0.59 -22.07 -0.52
CA TRP A 560 -1.93 -21.98 0.02
C TRP A 560 -2.35 -20.53 0.27
N HIS A 561 -1.53 -19.73 0.97
CA HIS A 561 -1.86 -18.34 1.27
C HIS A 561 -2.03 -17.52 -0.02
N LEU A 562 -1.16 -17.69 -1.02
CA LEU A 562 -1.31 -17.04 -2.32
C LEU A 562 -2.58 -17.49 -3.06
N TYR A 563 -2.88 -18.79 -3.06
CA TYR A 563 -4.08 -19.33 -3.68
C TYR A 563 -5.33 -18.77 -3.01
N TRP A 564 -5.40 -18.78 -1.68
CA TRP A 564 -6.55 -18.31 -0.93
C TRP A 564 -6.75 -16.79 -1.06
N LEU A 565 -5.69 -16.00 -0.89
CA LEU A 565 -5.73 -14.54 -1.12
C LEU A 565 -6.12 -14.22 -2.57
N GLY A 566 -5.70 -15.06 -3.53
CA GLY A 566 -6.09 -14.92 -4.93
C GLY A 566 -7.52 -15.31 -5.27
N LYS A 567 -8.27 -15.84 -4.30
CA LYS A 567 -9.70 -16.11 -4.43
C LYS A 567 -10.58 -15.06 -3.77
N ILE A 568 -9.99 -14.10 -3.05
CA ILE A 568 -10.70 -12.95 -2.50
C ILE A 568 -11.32 -12.15 -3.67
N PRO A 569 -12.65 -11.91 -3.66
CA PRO A 569 -13.30 -11.15 -4.71
C PRO A 569 -12.64 -9.78 -4.93
N ASN A 570 -12.37 -9.44 -6.17
CA ASN A 570 -11.65 -8.24 -6.58
C ASN A 570 -12.30 -7.55 -7.80
N PHE A 571 -13.62 -7.70 -7.93
CA PHE A 571 -14.35 -7.31 -9.15
C PHE A 571 -15.04 -5.95 -9.04
N VAL A 572 -15.25 -5.31 -10.20
CA VAL A 572 -15.97 -4.04 -10.29
C VAL A 572 -17.43 -4.15 -9.79
N GLY A 573 -17.92 -3.06 -9.21
CA GLY A 573 -19.32 -2.88 -8.85
C GLY A 573 -19.68 -3.41 -7.48
N SER A 574 -20.97 -3.64 -7.26
CA SER A 574 -21.50 -4.08 -5.98
C SER A 574 -22.76 -4.92 -6.15
N TYR A 575 -23.05 -5.78 -5.18
CA TYR A 575 -24.25 -6.61 -5.16
C TYR A 575 -24.80 -6.74 -3.74
N GLY A 576 -26.12 -6.59 -3.59
CA GLY A 576 -26.78 -6.74 -2.28
C GLY A 576 -26.26 -5.77 -1.20
N GLY A 577 -25.70 -4.63 -1.60
CA GLY A 577 -25.09 -3.66 -0.68
C GLY A 577 -23.66 -4.01 -0.25
N VAL A 578 -23.02 -4.98 -0.89
CA VAL A 578 -21.63 -5.42 -0.64
C VAL A 578 -20.80 -5.08 -1.87
N HIS A 579 -19.60 -4.54 -1.67
CA HIS A 579 -18.63 -4.29 -2.74
C HIS A 579 -18.19 -5.62 -3.38
N ASN A 580 -18.05 -5.65 -4.70
CA ASN A 580 -17.62 -6.86 -5.41
C ASN A 580 -16.11 -7.10 -5.32
N ASP A 581 -15.36 -6.05 -4.99
CA ASP A 581 -13.98 -6.11 -4.57
C ASP A 581 -13.90 -5.96 -3.05
N TRP A 582 -13.55 -7.04 -2.36
CA TRP A 582 -13.43 -7.10 -0.91
C TRP A 582 -12.14 -6.41 -0.41
N TRP A 583 -11.14 -6.21 -1.27
CA TRP A 583 -9.91 -5.50 -0.90
C TRP A 583 -10.17 -4.05 -0.50
N TRP A 584 -11.24 -3.43 -1.01
CA TRP A 584 -11.69 -2.12 -0.52
C TRP A 584 -12.03 -2.14 0.97
N TYR A 585 -12.71 -3.16 1.49
CA TYR A 585 -12.97 -3.24 2.93
C TYR A 585 -11.67 -3.42 3.72
N VAL A 586 -10.80 -4.32 3.25
CA VAL A 586 -9.55 -4.72 3.91
C VAL A 586 -8.56 -3.56 3.97
N LEU A 587 -8.46 -2.77 2.91
CA LEU A 587 -7.47 -1.70 2.75
C LEU A 587 -8.03 -0.32 3.06
N ASP A 588 -9.32 -0.10 2.82
CA ASP A 588 -9.96 1.21 2.92
C ASP A 588 -11.44 1.16 3.27
N TRP A 589 -11.71 0.70 4.49
CA TRP A 589 -13.06 0.55 5.01
C TRP A 589 -13.96 1.77 4.76
N ASP A 590 -13.47 2.97 5.05
CA ASP A 590 -14.26 4.20 4.94
C ASP A 590 -14.66 4.48 3.48
N ALA A 591 -13.77 4.29 2.51
CA ALA A 591 -14.14 4.41 1.09
C ALA A 591 -15.15 3.33 0.67
N ALA A 592 -14.97 2.10 1.15
CA ALA A 592 -15.84 0.97 0.84
C ALA A 592 -17.28 1.16 1.35
N VAL A 593 -17.47 1.83 2.49
CA VAL A 593 -18.80 2.09 3.07
C VAL A 593 -19.37 3.46 2.72
N ALA A 594 -18.54 4.44 2.34
CA ALA A 594 -18.99 5.77 1.94
C ALA A 594 -19.54 5.81 0.51
N THR A 595 -19.00 4.99 -0.38
CA THR A 595 -19.52 4.86 -1.75
C THR A 595 -20.85 4.11 -1.69
N PRO A 596 -22.00 4.74 -1.99
CA PRO A 596 -23.25 4.00 -2.05
C PRO A 596 -23.07 2.92 -3.11
N PRO A 597 -23.34 1.64 -2.80
CA PRO A 597 -23.23 0.57 -3.78
C PRO A 597 -24.04 0.96 -5.03
N GLY A 598 -23.34 1.13 -6.15
CA GLY A 598 -23.91 1.58 -7.41
C GLY A 598 -25.08 0.68 -7.78
N ARG A 599 -26.25 1.29 -8.04
CA ARG A 599 -27.43 0.58 -8.55
C ARG A 599 -27.25 0.13 -9.98
#